data_AF-D6TSE3-F1
#
_entry.id   AF-D6TSE3-F1
#
_cell.length_a   1.000
_cell.length_b   1.000
_cell.length_c   1.000
_cell.angle_alpha   90.00
_cell.angle_beta   90.00
_cell.angle_gamma   90.00
#
_symmetry.space_group_name_H-M   'P 1'
#
loop_
_entity.id
_entity.type
_entity.pdbx_description
1 polymer ?
#
loop_
_entity_poly.entity_id
_entity_poly.type
_entity_poly.pdbx_seq_one_letter_code
_entity_poly.pdbx_strand_id
1 'polypeptide(L)'
;MDYRDRQELFLEDDPTFEQKWQALSLNNQGWFARCAQARAKEVVSEKGIMWTSGHLAISSVNPLQIGDQLDRALEWYRAQRPMEGAICWYLTAIPPGDLAARLLARGFEPNWQPHWMWCNLRDLSGQHVHSSAFDIQAIEDEPAYQIDDLSSYPAEKREARAALHQMFPHHVRSLVAFQKNQIVGRCMLNITTGEWGIGGMFAMGVGLSARNQGIGTALAWEACDLARQMGCHHVVLNATPMGEPVYRRVGFQSMGYGPSWHLRTQTLAAPPPTNDQILFLEATGRGEVMALDERGKRVEDRFFHDPLSNGLTPLDIAVHCQQPASVDWLVSHGVPLDLLSAWDMGWKQQVHRLRIEHPELVNVQRGERQLTPLHIAVERGDLELAKVLLTVPNDLDLKDSEFEATALGWAQHFQRAEIIILIEQHRMSQRKLDH
;
A
#
# COMPACT_ATOMS: atom_id res chain seq x y z
N MET A 1 -19.02 -23.29 1.91
CA MET A 1 -17.93 -24.28 1.80
C MET A 1 -16.99 -24.02 2.95
N ASP A 2 -16.74 -25.05 3.74
CA ASP A 2 -15.95 -24.99 4.96
C ASP A 2 -14.50 -24.57 4.64
N TYR A 3 -13.97 -23.58 5.34
CA TYR A 3 -12.60 -23.07 5.15
C TYR A 3 -11.55 -24.05 5.72
N ARG A 4 -11.99 -25.19 6.26
CA ARG A 4 -11.19 -26.17 7.01
C ARG A 4 -10.20 -26.99 6.18
N ASP A 5 -10.24 -26.95 4.84
CA ASP A 5 -9.37 -27.79 3.98
C ASP A 5 -8.73 -27.05 2.79
N ARG A 6 -8.30 -25.80 2.95
CA ARG A 6 -7.32 -25.23 1.99
C ARG A 6 -5.92 -25.64 2.41
N GLN A 7 -5.32 -26.52 1.58
CA GLN A 7 -3.96 -27.06 1.69
C GLN A 7 -3.01 -26.06 2.34
N GLU A 8 -2.67 -26.33 3.60
CA GLU A 8 -1.52 -25.71 4.22
C GLU A 8 -0.29 -26.14 3.42
N LEU A 9 0.49 -25.17 2.95
CA LEU A 9 1.67 -25.45 2.17
C LEU A 9 2.79 -25.78 3.13
N PHE A 10 3.28 -27.00 3.00
CA PHE A 10 4.49 -27.49 3.64
C PHE A 10 5.63 -27.27 2.68
N LEU A 11 6.62 -26.47 3.09
CA LEU A 11 7.78 -26.22 2.26
C LEU A 11 8.98 -26.94 2.84
N GLU A 12 9.33 -28.04 2.18
CA GLU A 12 10.63 -28.68 2.29
C GLU A 12 11.76 -27.70 1.93
N ASP A 13 13.00 -28.15 2.12
CA ASP A 13 14.18 -27.31 1.94
C ASP A 13 14.38 -26.86 0.47
N ASP A 14 14.83 -25.61 0.33
CA ASP A 14 15.10 -24.91 -0.94
C ASP A 14 13.89 -24.69 -1.89
N PRO A 15 12.83 -24.01 -1.42
CA PRO A 15 11.66 -23.74 -2.26
C PRO A 15 12.00 -22.84 -3.46
N THR A 16 11.38 -23.14 -4.60
CA THR A 16 11.45 -22.31 -5.81
C THR A 16 10.84 -20.92 -5.54
N PHE A 17 11.15 -19.95 -6.42
CA PHE A 17 10.57 -18.61 -6.32
C PHE A 17 9.03 -18.63 -6.30
N GLU A 18 8.42 -19.49 -7.12
CA GLU A 18 6.96 -19.65 -7.19
C GLU A 18 6.38 -20.26 -5.91
N GLN A 19 7.05 -21.28 -5.34
CA GLN A 19 6.66 -21.87 -4.06
C GLN A 19 6.73 -20.86 -2.90
N LYS A 20 7.76 -19.99 -2.88
CA LYS A 20 7.86 -18.91 -1.89
C LYS A 20 6.67 -17.95 -1.98
N TRP A 21 6.28 -17.54 -3.18
CA TRP A 21 5.11 -16.68 -3.40
C TRP A 21 3.79 -17.36 -3.04
N GLN A 22 3.67 -18.66 -3.34
CA GLN A 22 2.50 -19.44 -2.94
C GLN A 22 2.36 -19.51 -1.42
N ALA A 23 3.45 -19.80 -0.70
CA ALA A 23 3.49 -19.78 0.77
C ALA A 23 3.09 -18.43 1.35
N LEU A 24 3.67 -17.34 0.81
CA LEU A 24 3.33 -15.98 1.20
C LEU A 24 1.84 -15.69 1.01
N SER A 25 1.30 -16.07 -0.16
CA SER A 25 -0.10 -15.86 -0.52
C SER A 25 -1.05 -16.60 0.42
N LEU A 26 -0.76 -17.87 0.72
CA LEU A 26 -1.57 -18.69 1.63
C LEU A 26 -1.49 -18.19 3.07
N ASN A 27 -0.29 -17.80 3.53
CA ASN A 27 -0.13 -17.28 4.88
C ASN A 27 -0.90 -15.96 5.07
N ASN A 28 -0.81 -15.02 4.13
CA ASN A 28 -1.57 -13.76 4.18
C ASN A 28 -3.09 -14.00 4.12
N GLN A 29 -3.57 -14.88 3.23
CA GLN A 29 -4.98 -15.26 3.17
C GLN A 29 -5.46 -15.88 4.49
N GLY A 30 -4.65 -16.76 5.09
CA GLY A 30 -4.92 -17.37 6.40
C GLY A 30 -5.00 -16.32 7.51
N TRP A 31 -4.08 -15.35 7.51
CA TRP A 31 -4.10 -14.22 8.45
C TRP A 31 -5.39 -13.40 8.32
N PHE A 32 -5.75 -12.98 7.09
CA PHE A 32 -6.96 -12.18 6.86
C PHE A 32 -8.24 -12.91 7.25
N ALA A 33 -8.32 -14.22 7.00
CA ALA A 33 -9.45 -15.04 7.40
C ALA A 33 -9.57 -15.16 8.93
N ARG A 34 -8.46 -15.44 9.63
CA ARG A 34 -8.44 -15.54 11.10
C ARG A 34 -8.82 -14.22 11.75
N CYS A 35 -8.29 -13.09 11.25
CA CYS A 35 -8.67 -11.75 11.73
C CYS A 35 -10.15 -11.42 11.50
N ALA A 36 -10.77 -11.93 10.44
CA ALA A 36 -12.20 -11.76 10.21
C ALA A 36 -13.02 -12.62 11.19
N GLN A 37 -12.66 -13.89 11.34
CA GLN A 37 -13.31 -14.83 12.26
C GLN A 37 -13.25 -14.36 13.72
N ALA A 38 -12.11 -13.83 14.16
CA ALA A 38 -11.95 -13.25 15.50
C ALA A 38 -12.87 -12.05 15.78
N ARG A 39 -13.38 -11.39 14.73
CA ARG A 39 -14.37 -10.30 14.81
C ARG A 39 -15.79 -10.77 14.50
N ALA A 40 -16.02 -12.08 14.44
CA ALA A 40 -17.26 -12.69 13.98
C ALA A 40 -17.73 -12.17 12.60
N LYS A 41 -16.77 -11.88 11.70
CA LYS A 41 -17.02 -11.44 10.33
C LYS A 41 -16.86 -12.60 9.36
N GLU A 42 -17.60 -12.54 8.27
CA GLU A 42 -17.59 -13.55 7.22
C GLU A 42 -16.29 -13.51 6.40
N VAL A 43 -15.92 -14.67 5.86
CA VAL A 43 -14.83 -14.83 4.89
C VAL A 43 -15.45 -15.34 3.61
N VAL A 44 -15.35 -14.56 2.54
CA VAL A 44 -15.85 -14.95 1.23
C VAL A 44 -14.67 -15.23 0.32
N SER A 45 -14.76 -16.29 -0.46
CA SER A 45 -13.72 -16.59 -1.44
C SER A 45 -14.28 -17.25 -2.68
N GLU A 46 -13.73 -16.83 -3.80
CA GLU A 46 -13.93 -17.42 -5.12
C GLU A 46 -12.57 -17.86 -5.67
N LYS A 47 -12.55 -18.46 -6.87
CA LYS A 47 -11.29 -18.90 -7.49
C LYS A 47 -10.34 -17.70 -7.66
N GLY A 48 -9.20 -17.74 -6.98
CA GLY A 48 -8.13 -16.73 -7.09
C GLY A 48 -8.33 -15.45 -6.30
N ILE A 49 -9.46 -15.28 -5.61
CA ILE A 49 -9.77 -14.05 -4.88
C ILE A 49 -10.49 -14.35 -3.56
N MET A 50 -10.24 -13.53 -2.56
CA MET A 50 -10.83 -13.63 -1.23
C MET A 50 -11.06 -12.25 -0.68
N TRP A 51 -12.18 -12.05 0.01
CA TRP A 51 -12.42 -10.82 0.74
C TRP A 51 -12.99 -11.07 2.12
N THR A 52 -12.58 -10.19 3.02
CA THR A 52 -13.03 -10.08 4.40
C THR A 52 -13.17 -8.60 4.75
N SER A 53 -13.73 -8.28 5.92
CA SER A 53 -13.76 -6.89 6.40
C SER A 53 -12.32 -6.35 6.51
N GLY A 54 -12.02 -5.27 5.80
CA GLY A 54 -10.70 -4.63 5.76
C GLY A 54 -9.72 -5.16 4.70
N HIS A 55 -9.98 -6.32 4.06
CA HIS A 55 -9.01 -6.92 3.14
C HIS A 55 -9.65 -7.61 1.94
N LEU A 56 -9.12 -7.32 0.74
CA LEU A 56 -9.35 -8.06 -0.50
C LEU A 56 -8.00 -8.66 -0.92
N ALA A 57 -7.91 -9.96 -1.16
CA ALA A 57 -6.69 -10.64 -1.55
C ALA A 57 -6.88 -11.30 -2.92
N ILE A 58 -6.03 -10.94 -3.88
CA ILE A 58 -5.99 -11.52 -5.22
C ILE A 58 -4.73 -12.38 -5.33
N SER A 59 -4.92 -13.69 -5.43
CA SER A 59 -3.85 -14.69 -5.52
C SER A 59 -3.72 -15.32 -6.91
N SER A 60 -4.73 -15.16 -7.76
CA SER A 60 -4.64 -15.40 -9.20
C SER A 60 -5.76 -14.64 -9.91
N VAL A 61 -5.55 -14.37 -11.21
CA VAL A 61 -6.51 -13.61 -12.01
C VAL A 61 -6.96 -14.47 -13.18
N ASN A 62 -8.28 -14.60 -13.33
CA ASN A 62 -8.87 -15.01 -14.59
C ASN A 62 -9.39 -13.74 -15.29
N PRO A 63 -8.78 -13.29 -16.40
CA PRO A 63 -9.16 -12.03 -17.07
C PRO A 63 -10.63 -11.96 -17.50
N LEU A 64 -11.27 -13.11 -17.71
CA LEU A 64 -12.68 -13.20 -18.08
C LEU A 64 -13.65 -13.09 -16.90
N GLN A 65 -13.18 -13.30 -15.67
CA GLN A 65 -14.02 -13.34 -14.47
C GLN A 65 -13.74 -12.21 -13.49
N ILE A 66 -12.50 -11.70 -13.46
CA ILE A 66 -12.04 -10.79 -12.41
C ILE A 66 -12.91 -9.53 -12.28
N GLY A 67 -13.46 -8.99 -13.37
CA GLY A 67 -14.41 -7.88 -13.32
C GLY A 67 -15.63 -8.20 -12.46
N ASP A 68 -16.35 -9.27 -12.79
CA ASP A 68 -17.54 -9.70 -12.06
C ASP A 68 -17.23 -10.09 -10.60
N GLN A 69 -16.03 -10.65 -10.35
CA GLN A 69 -15.58 -10.98 -8.99
C GLN A 69 -15.38 -9.71 -8.15
N LEU A 70 -14.79 -8.66 -8.73
CA LEU A 70 -14.63 -7.36 -8.08
C LEU A 70 -15.98 -6.71 -7.81
N ASP A 71 -16.92 -6.79 -8.76
CA ASP A 71 -18.27 -6.24 -8.61
C ASP A 71 -19.02 -6.90 -7.43
N ARG A 72 -18.98 -8.23 -7.34
CA ARG A 72 -19.54 -8.97 -6.18
C ARG A 72 -18.85 -8.63 -4.86
N ALA A 73 -17.53 -8.47 -4.86
CA ALA A 73 -16.81 -8.06 -3.65
C ALA A 73 -17.27 -6.66 -3.18
N LEU A 74 -17.44 -5.71 -4.10
CA LEU A 74 -17.91 -4.35 -3.79
C LEU A 74 -19.35 -4.34 -3.29
N GLU A 75 -20.23 -5.12 -3.90
CA GLU A 75 -21.60 -5.33 -3.39
C GLU A 75 -21.59 -5.88 -1.96
N TRP A 76 -20.75 -6.89 -1.70
CA TRP A 76 -20.59 -7.45 -0.36
C TRP A 76 -20.08 -6.41 0.64
N TYR A 77 -19.09 -5.58 0.27
CA TYR A 77 -18.57 -4.52 1.13
C TYR A 77 -19.64 -3.47 1.45
N ARG A 78 -20.45 -3.04 0.47
CA ARG A 78 -21.57 -2.09 0.69
C ARG A 78 -22.67 -2.65 1.60
N ALA A 79 -22.84 -3.97 1.61
CA ALA A 79 -23.82 -4.64 2.47
C ALA A 79 -23.38 -4.73 3.94
N GLN A 80 -22.08 -4.53 4.25
CA GLN A 80 -21.57 -4.68 5.62
C GLN A 80 -22.04 -3.56 6.56
N ARG A 81 -22.21 -3.90 7.84
CA ARG A 81 -22.48 -2.95 8.93
C ARG A 81 -21.53 -3.21 10.12
N PRO A 82 -20.76 -2.20 10.60
CA PRO A 82 -20.50 -0.94 9.91
C PRO A 82 -19.85 -1.18 8.54
N MET A 83 -20.00 -0.21 7.64
CA MET A 83 -19.31 -0.24 6.35
C MET A 83 -17.85 0.15 6.55
N GLU A 84 -16.95 -0.67 6.05
CA GLU A 84 -15.50 -0.50 6.19
C GLU A 84 -14.86 -0.61 4.81
N GLY A 85 -13.89 0.27 4.55
CA GLY A 85 -12.99 0.14 3.41
C GLY A 85 -12.13 -1.12 3.47
N ALA A 86 -11.33 -1.33 2.43
CA ALA A 86 -10.46 -2.50 2.33
C ALA A 86 -9.13 -2.17 1.65
N ILE A 87 -8.07 -2.82 2.09
CA ILE A 87 -6.82 -2.88 1.31
C ILE A 87 -6.92 -4.09 0.38
N CYS A 88 -6.73 -3.84 -0.92
CA CYS A 88 -6.56 -4.86 -1.94
C CYS A 88 -5.08 -5.23 -2.06
N TRP A 89 -4.78 -6.49 -1.78
CA TRP A 89 -3.45 -7.08 -1.85
C TRP A 89 -3.36 -7.97 -3.09
N TYR A 90 -2.36 -7.73 -3.94
CA TYR A 90 -1.97 -8.70 -4.94
C TYR A 90 -0.85 -9.58 -4.40
N LEU A 91 -1.13 -10.87 -4.27
CA LEU A 91 -0.31 -11.83 -3.54
C LEU A 91 0.46 -12.78 -4.47
N THR A 92 0.87 -12.28 -5.64
CA THR A 92 1.81 -12.96 -6.53
C THR A 92 2.88 -11.97 -7.02
N ALA A 93 3.94 -12.50 -7.62
CA ALA A 93 5.11 -11.71 -8.00
C ALA A 93 4.79 -10.58 -8.99
N ILE A 94 3.90 -10.82 -9.95
CA ILE A 94 3.66 -9.88 -11.06
C ILE A 94 2.14 -9.81 -11.34
N PRO A 95 1.49 -8.65 -11.15
CA PRO A 95 0.09 -8.48 -11.54
C PRO A 95 -0.08 -8.56 -13.05
N PRO A 96 -1.22 -9.09 -13.55
CA PRO A 96 -1.58 -8.91 -14.95
C PRO A 96 -1.66 -7.43 -15.30
N GLY A 97 -1.25 -7.08 -16.52
CA GLY A 97 -1.14 -5.67 -16.95
C GLY A 97 -2.47 -4.90 -16.89
N ASP A 98 -3.61 -5.56 -17.03
CA ASP A 98 -4.94 -4.93 -17.01
C ASP A 98 -5.60 -4.89 -15.63
N LEU A 99 -5.01 -5.52 -14.60
CA LEU A 99 -5.63 -5.58 -13.27
C LEU A 99 -5.79 -4.20 -12.63
N ALA A 100 -4.77 -3.35 -12.77
CA ALA A 100 -4.81 -1.98 -12.25
C ALA A 100 -6.01 -1.21 -12.87
N ALA A 101 -6.16 -1.26 -14.20
CA ALA A 101 -7.27 -0.59 -14.89
C ALA A 101 -8.64 -1.00 -14.33
N ARG A 102 -8.85 -2.30 -14.07
CA ARG A 102 -10.11 -2.84 -13.55
C ARG A 102 -10.39 -2.43 -12.10
N LEU A 103 -9.36 -2.33 -11.27
CA LEU A 103 -9.46 -1.86 -9.89
C LEU A 103 -9.76 -0.35 -9.86
N LEU A 104 -8.99 0.45 -10.61
CA LEU A 104 -9.15 1.91 -10.66
C LEU A 104 -10.54 2.30 -11.21
N ALA A 105 -11.02 1.60 -12.24
CA ALA A 105 -12.36 1.79 -12.81
C ALA A 105 -13.50 1.60 -11.78
N ARG A 106 -13.22 0.91 -10.68
CA ARG A 106 -14.18 0.60 -9.61
C ARG A 106 -13.95 1.41 -8.33
N GLY A 107 -13.07 2.42 -8.39
CA GLY A 107 -12.80 3.32 -7.28
C GLY A 107 -11.70 2.86 -6.31
N PHE A 108 -11.02 1.75 -6.58
CA PHE A 108 -9.77 1.49 -5.85
C PHE A 108 -8.73 2.54 -6.24
N GLU A 109 -7.88 2.94 -5.31
CA GLU A 109 -6.78 3.88 -5.55
C GLU A 109 -5.43 3.20 -5.28
N PRO A 110 -4.35 3.55 -5.99
CA PRO A 110 -3.03 3.05 -5.67
C PRO A 110 -2.68 3.35 -4.22
N ASN A 111 -2.16 2.34 -3.53
CA ASN A 111 -1.70 2.48 -2.16
C ASN A 111 -0.17 2.32 -2.13
N TRP A 112 0.43 2.18 -0.95
CA TRP A 112 1.86 1.90 -0.81
C TRP A 112 2.26 0.55 -1.44
N GLN A 113 3.52 0.40 -1.83
CA GLN A 113 4.04 -0.85 -2.40
C GLN A 113 4.69 -1.72 -1.30
N PRO A 114 4.06 -2.82 -0.87
CA PRO A 114 4.68 -3.78 0.03
C PRO A 114 5.99 -4.34 -0.51
N HIS A 115 7.06 -4.20 0.27
CA HIS A 115 8.30 -4.92 0.04
C HIS A 115 8.22 -6.29 0.69
N TRP A 116 7.97 -7.32 -0.11
CA TRP A 116 7.87 -8.68 0.38
C TRP A 116 9.26 -9.24 0.68
N MET A 117 9.39 -9.87 1.84
CA MET A 117 10.65 -10.43 2.32
C MET A 117 10.47 -11.85 2.84
N TRP A 118 11.55 -12.62 2.75
CA TRP A 118 11.63 -14.04 3.08
C TRP A 118 12.86 -14.32 3.93
N CYS A 119 12.71 -15.16 4.96
CA CYS A 119 13.81 -15.66 5.77
C CYS A 119 13.80 -17.18 5.80
N ASN A 120 14.97 -17.78 5.58
CA ASN A 120 15.23 -19.19 5.89
C ASN A 120 15.77 -19.30 7.30
N LEU A 121 15.02 -19.94 8.19
CA LEU A 121 15.34 -20.00 9.62
C LEU A 121 16.59 -20.84 9.91
N ARG A 122 17.05 -21.68 8.98
CA ARG A 122 18.31 -22.43 9.11
C ARG A 122 19.54 -21.55 8.90
N ASP A 123 19.40 -20.48 8.12
CA ASP A 123 20.50 -19.56 7.81
C ASP A 123 20.71 -18.53 8.93
N LEU A 124 19.83 -18.53 9.93
CA LEU A 124 19.95 -17.70 11.12
C LEU A 124 21.15 -18.16 11.96
N SER A 125 22.30 -17.53 11.75
CA SER A 125 23.45 -17.66 12.64
C SER A 125 23.06 -17.11 14.02
N GLY A 126 23.28 -17.87 15.11
CA GLY A 126 22.79 -17.62 16.47
C GLY A 126 23.27 -16.34 17.19
N GLN A 127 23.15 -15.17 16.55
CA GLN A 127 23.37 -13.86 17.13
C GLN A 127 22.10 -13.41 17.85
N HIS A 128 21.94 -13.85 19.09
CA HIS A 128 20.95 -13.25 19.98
C HIS A 128 21.42 -11.86 20.41
N VAL A 129 20.58 -10.85 20.18
CA VAL A 129 20.76 -9.55 20.83
C VAL A 129 20.17 -9.66 22.24
N HIS A 130 20.90 -10.29 23.15
CA HIS A 130 20.56 -10.19 24.57
C HIS A 130 20.89 -8.79 25.06
N SER A 131 19.86 -8.02 25.38
CA SER A 131 19.98 -6.71 26.01
C SER A 131 19.41 -6.78 27.41
N SER A 132 20.12 -6.24 28.39
CA SER A 132 19.57 -6.04 29.74
C SER A 132 18.59 -4.85 29.82
N ALA A 133 18.42 -4.10 28.73
CA ALA A 133 17.65 -2.85 28.71
C ALA A 133 16.15 -3.05 28.41
N PHE A 134 15.75 -4.20 27.90
CA PHE A 134 14.37 -4.59 27.62
C PHE A 134 14.23 -6.11 27.64
N ASP A 135 13.01 -6.58 27.85
CA ASP A 135 12.66 -8.00 27.86
C ASP A 135 11.61 -8.29 26.78
N ILE A 136 11.63 -9.47 26.16
CA ILE A 136 10.65 -9.87 25.14
C ILE A 136 9.97 -11.15 25.59
N GLN A 137 8.65 -11.13 25.61
CA GLN A 137 7.85 -12.26 26.07
C GLN A 137 6.83 -12.67 25.01
N ALA A 138 6.70 -13.98 24.81
CA ALA A 138 5.56 -14.55 24.12
C ALA A 138 4.36 -14.53 25.06
N ILE A 139 3.28 -13.92 24.60
CA ILE A 139 2.03 -13.82 25.35
C ILE A 139 0.97 -14.74 24.75
N GLU A 140 0.17 -15.34 25.63
CA GLU A 140 -1.01 -16.13 25.27
C GLU A 140 -2.29 -15.30 25.35
N ASP A 141 -2.31 -14.31 26.25
CA ASP A 141 -3.42 -13.39 26.44
C ASP A 141 -3.03 -11.95 26.06
N GLU A 142 -3.96 -11.24 25.42
CA GLU A 142 -3.75 -9.85 25.03
C GLU A 142 -3.68 -8.93 26.29
N PRO A 143 -2.54 -8.25 26.53
CA PRO A 143 -2.31 -7.48 27.74
C PRO A 143 -3.30 -6.33 27.90
N ALA A 144 -3.51 -5.91 29.15
CA ALA A 144 -4.37 -4.77 29.48
C ALA A 144 -3.79 -3.42 29.08
N TYR A 145 -2.46 -3.33 29.07
CA TYR A 145 -1.72 -2.10 28.82
C TYR A 145 -1.51 -1.87 27.33
N GLN A 146 -1.46 -0.59 26.95
CA GLN A 146 -1.29 -0.13 25.58
C GLN A 146 0.10 0.45 25.38
N ILE A 147 0.43 0.71 24.11
CA ILE A 147 1.60 1.52 23.74
C ILE A 147 1.04 2.86 23.27
N ASP A 148 1.08 3.86 24.15
CA ASP A 148 0.43 5.17 23.92
C ASP A 148 0.95 5.88 22.65
N ASP A 149 2.18 5.57 22.22
CA ASP A 149 2.84 6.19 21.07
C ASP A 149 3.03 5.24 19.86
N LEU A 150 2.18 4.21 19.74
CA LEU A 150 2.16 3.29 18.58
C LEU A 150 0.78 3.25 17.91
N SER A 151 0.60 4.13 16.91
CA SER A 151 -0.66 4.28 16.15
C SER A 151 -1.15 3.00 15.45
N SER A 152 -0.25 2.07 15.12
CA SER A 152 -0.61 0.79 14.50
C SER A 152 -1.35 -0.18 15.43
N TYR A 153 -1.43 0.12 16.73
CA TYR A 153 -2.05 -0.75 17.75
C TYR A 153 -3.12 -0.03 18.57
N PRO A 154 -4.24 0.34 17.93
CA PRO A 154 -5.22 1.15 18.62
C PRO A 154 -6.03 0.30 19.63
N ALA A 155 -6.51 0.99 20.67
CA ALA A 155 -7.20 0.43 21.83
C ALA A 155 -8.43 -0.39 21.45
N GLU A 156 -9.24 0.13 20.53
CA GLU A 156 -10.52 -0.43 20.10
C GLU A 156 -10.38 -1.79 19.41
N LYS A 157 -9.18 -2.15 18.95
CA LYS A 157 -8.90 -3.47 18.36
C LYS A 157 -8.43 -4.51 19.37
N ARG A 158 -8.38 -4.19 20.67
CA ARG A 158 -7.90 -5.10 21.73
C ARG A 158 -8.77 -6.36 21.85
N GLU A 159 -10.09 -6.20 21.87
CA GLU A 159 -11.02 -7.33 21.98
C GLU A 159 -10.87 -8.29 20.81
N ALA A 160 -10.74 -7.76 19.59
CA ALA A 160 -10.48 -8.57 18.39
C ALA A 160 -9.15 -9.33 18.47
N ARG A 161 -8.10 -8.74 19.03
CA ARG A 161 -6.80 -9.41 19.25
C ARG A 161 -6.91 -10.52 20.30
N ALA A 162 -7.58 -10.25 21.42
CA ALA A 162 -7.83 -11.26 22.46
C ALA A 162 -8.62 -12.45 21.91
N ALA A 163 -9.69 -12.19 21.14
CA ALA A 163 -10.47 -13.23 20.48
C ALA A 163 -9.63 -14.04 19.48
N LEU A 164 -8.71 -13.38 18.76
CA LEU A 164 -7.80 -14.04 17.82
C LEU A 164 -6.88 -15.05 18.52
N HIS A 165 -6.31 -14.69 19.68
CA HIS A 165 -5.49 -15.60 20.48
C HIS A 165 -6.30 -16.79 21.02
N GLN A 166 -7.49 -16.54 21.55
CA GLN A 166 -8.36 -17.57 22.09
C GLN A 166 -8.86 -18.56 21.03
N MET A 167 -9.20 -18.06 19.83
CA MET A 167 -9.72 -18.89 18.75
C MET A 167 -8.63 -19.68 18.01
N PHE A 168 -7.40 -19.14 17.94
CA PHE A 168 -6.32 -19.74 17.15
C PHE A 168 -4.99 -19.88 17.93
N PRO A 169 -4.98 -20.49 19.13
CA PRO A 169 -3.80 -20.52 20.00
C PRO A 169 -2.59 -21.25 19.40
N HIS A 170 -2.82 -22.18 18.46
CA HIS A 170 -1.76 -22.92 17.77
C HIS A 170 -1.25 -22.23 16.49
N HIS A 171 -1.97 -21.23 15.99
CA HIS A 171 -1.60 -20.52 14.76
C HIS A 171 -1.15 -19.08 15.02
N VAL A 172 -1.70 -18.42 16.03
CA VAL A 172 -1.44 -17.01 16.28
C VAL A 172 -0.71 -16.85 17.61
N ARG A 173 0.49 -16.27 17.55
CA ARG A 173 1.28 -15.91 18.73
C ARG A 173 1.63 -14.44 18.71
N SER A 174 1.69 -13.81 19.88
CA SER A 174 2.15 -12.43 20.02
C SER A 174 3.42 -12.39 20.83
N LEU A 175 4.35 -11.54 20.40
CA LEU A 175 5.53 -11.14 21.14
C LEU A 175 5.37 -9.69 21.59
N VAL A 176 5.77 -9.42 22.82
CA VAL A 176 5.69 -8.10 23.43
C VAL A 176 7.03 -7.76 24.07
N ALA A 177 7.56 -6.59 23.72
CA ALA A 177 8.75 -6.02 24.31
C ALA A 177 8.38 -5.10 25.48
N PHE A 178 9.02 -5.32 26.62
CA PHE A 178 8.86 -4.57 27.85
C PHE A 178 10.14 -3.80 28.19
N GLN A 179 9.99 -2.54 28.56
CA GLN A 179 11.07 -1.73 29.12
C GLN A 179 10.52 -1.01 30.35
N LYS A 180 11.18 -1.19 31.50
CA LYS A 180 10.73 -0.62 32.80
C LYS A 180 9.24 -0.91 33.10
N ASN A 181 8.81 -2.15 32.85
CA ASN A 181 7.43 -2.64 32.99
C ASN A 181 6.38 -1.95 32.08
N GLN A 182 6.81 -1.19 31.08
CA GLN A 182 5.93 -0.64 30.05
C GLN A 182 6.10 -1.40 28.76
N ILE A 183 5.00 -1.57 28.02
CA ILE A 183 5.07 -2.15 26.69
C ILE A 183 5.63 -1.10 25.74
N VAL A 184 6.66 -1.47 24.98
CA VAL A 184 7.37 -0.56 24.06
C VAL A 184 7.44 -1.08 22.63
N GLY A 185 7.10 -2.34 22.39
CA GLY A 185 7.04 -2.89 21.05
C GLY A 185 6.31 -4.22 20.99
N ARG A 186 5.85 -4.61 19.79
CA ARG A 186 5.05 -5.83 19.58
C ARG A 186 5.29 -6.42 18.19
N CYS A 187 4.97 -7.69 18.06
CA CYS A 187 4.94 -8.44 16.82
C CYS A 187 3.90 -9.57 16.93
N MET A 188 3.22 -9.92 15.84
CA MET A 188 2.36 -11.10 15.77
C MET A 188 2.88 -12.09 14.74
N LEU A 189 2.75 -13.38 15.05
CA LEU A 189 3.04 -14.48 14.15
C LEU A 189 1.75 -15.15 13.73
N ASN A 190 1.68 -15.52 12.47
CA ASN A 190 0.66 -16.38 11.88
C ASN A 190 1.34 -17.62 11.31
N ILE A 191 1.14 -18.76 11.96
CA ILE A 191 1.79 -20.03 11.65
C ILE A 191 0.82 -20.92 10.88
N THR A 192 1.25 -21.51 9.77
CA THR A 192 0.54 -22.64 9.14
C THR A 192 0.86 -23.91 9.94
N THR A 193 -0.12 -24.79 10.18
CA THR A 193 0.16 -26.01 10.99
C THR A 193 1.00 -27.04 10.25
N GLY A 194 1.67 -27.92 11.01
CA GLY A 194 2.44 -29.11 10.62
C GLY A 194 3.96 -28.91 10.47
N GLU A 195 4.70 -30.00 10.28
CA GLU A 195 6.15 -29.99 10.02
C GLU A 195 6.41 -29.24 8.72
N TRP A 196 7.40 -28.33 8.65
CA TRP A 196 7.68 -27.50 7.47
C TRP A 196 6.68 -26.35 7.24
N GLY A 197 6.02 -25.89 8.31
CA GLY A 197 5.11 -24.76 8.28
C GLY A 197 5.80 -23.42 7.91
N ILE A 198 4.97 -22.42 7.63
CA ILE A 198 5.38 -21.06 7.27
C ILE A 198 4.91 -20.10 8.34
N GLY A 199 5.84 -19.33 8.90
CA GLY A 199 5.53 -18.20 9.75
C GLY A 199 5.28 -16.94 8.94
N GLY A 200 4.21 -16.22 9.22
CA GLY A 200 4.00 -14.86 8.73
C GLY A 200 4.17 -13.87 9.86
N MET A 201 4.99 -12.84 9.67
CA MET A 201 5.19 -11.78 10.65
C MET A 201 4.27 -10.60 10.33
N PHE A 202 3.41 -10.24 11.29
CA PHE A 202 2.42 -9.19 11.16
C PHE A 202 2.50 -8.20 12.31
N ALA A 203 1.97 -7.00 12.08
CA ALA A 203 1.84 -5.97 13.10
C ALA A 203 3.15 -5.68 13.86
N MET A 204 4.30 -5.70 13.19
CA MET A 204 5.55 -5.27 13.83
C MET A 204 5.48 -3.76 14.15
N GLY A 205 5.78 -3.39 15.39
CA GLY A 205 5.81 -1.99 15.79
C GLY A 205 6.60 -1.73 17.07
N VAL A 206 7.29 -0.60 17.11
CA VAL A 206 8.01 -0.07 18.28
C VAL A 206 7.58 1.37 18.51
N GLY A 207 7.18 1.67 19.75
CA GLY A 207 6.75 3.00 20.18
C GLY A 207 7.80 4.05 19.87
N LEU A 208 7.37 5.26 19.46
CA LEU A 208 8.25 6.33 19.01
C LEU A 208 9.38 6.64 20.00
N SER A 209 9.05 6.69 21.29
CA SER A 209 9.97 6.95 22.40
C SER A 209 11.01 5.84 22.61
N ALA A 210 10.75 4.63 22.10
CA ALA A 210 11.59 3.45 22.27
C ALA A 210 12.34 3.04 20.97
N ARG A 211 12.23 3.82 19.89
CA ARG A 211 12.92 3.53 18.63
C ARG A 211 14.44 3.70 18.75
N ASN A 212 15.17 3.12 17.79
CA ASN A 212 16.63 3.18 17.67
C ASN A 212 17.42 2.55 18.84
N GLN A 213 16.78 1.66 19.62
CA GLN A 213 17.40 0.93 20.73
C GLN A 213 17.62 -0.58 20.43
N GLY A 214 17.41 -1.00 19.17
CA GLY A 214 17.53 -2.41 18.76
C GLY A 214 16.31 -3.29 19.04
N ILE A 215 15.26 -2.75 19.67
CA ILE A 215 14.04 -3.51 20.04
C ILE A 215 13.36 -4.17 18.84
N GLY A 216 13.22 -3.45 17.71
CA GLY A 216 12.60 -4.02 16.51
C GLY A 216 13.38 -5.20 15.94
N THR A 217 14.72 -5.12 15.96
CA THR A 217 15.60 -6.22 15.52
C THR A 217 15.46 -7.42 16.46
N ALA A 218 15.44 -7.17 17.77
CA ALA A 218 15.25 -8.23 18.77
C ALA A 218 13.87 -8.90 18.64
N LEU A 219 12.78 -8.13 18.48
CA LEU A 219 11.44 -8.67 18.23
C LEU A 219 11.38 -9.53 16.97
N ALA A 220 12.02 -9.10 15.88
CA ALA A 220 12.06 -9.88 14.64
C ALA A 220 12.87 -11.18 14.80
N TRP A 221 13.96 -11.16 15.57
CA TRP A 221 14.74 -12.36 15.94
C TRP A 221 13.92 -13.33 16.78
N GLU A 222 13.31 -12.87 17.87
CA GLU A 222 12.45 -13.69 18.74
C GLU A 222 11.26 -14.27 17.98
N ALA A 223 10.70 -13.51 17.03
CA ALA A 223 9.64 -14.00 16.15
C ALA A 223 10.10 -15.15 15.25
N CYS A 224 11.31 -15.05 14.71
CA CYS A 224 11.91 -16.11 13.91
C CYS A 224 12.22 -17.35 14.77
N ASP A 225 12.75 -17.15 15.99
CA ASP A 225 13.06 -18.26 16.89
C ASP A 225 11.80 -18.97 17.37
N LEU A 226 10.76 -18.22 17.73
CA LEU A 226 9.46 -18.79 18.09
C LEU A 226 8.83 -19.57 16.93
N ALA A 227 8.88 -19.04 15.70
CA ALA A 227 8.40 -19.75 14.52
C ALA A 227 9.18 -21.07 14.31
N ARG A 228 10.51 -21.05 14.50
CA ARG A 228 11.37 -22.25 14.44
C ARG A 228 10.99 -23.29 15.49
N GLN A 229 10.77 -22.87 16.74
CA GLN A 229 10.32 -23.74 17.83
C GLN A 229 8.93 -24.34 17.55
N MET A 230 8.10 -23.66 16.77
CA MET A 230 6.78 -24.13 16.32
C MET A 230 6.82 -24.98 15.03
N GLY A 231 8.01 -25.33 14.54
CA GLY A 231 8.19 -26.23 13.39
C GLY A 231 8.22 -25.53 12.03
N CYS A 232 8.27 -24.20 11.99
CA CYS A 232 8.48 -23.49 10.73
C CYS A 232 9.93 -23.54 10.29
N HIS A 233 10.16 -23.57 8.98
CA HIS A 233 11.48 -23.42 8.38
C HIS A 233 11.68 -22.06 7.74
N HIS A 234 10.59 -21.35 7.50
CA HIS A 234 10.60 -20.09 6.78
C HIS A 234 9.66 -19.07 7.42
N VAL A 235 10.06 -17.80 7.32
CA VAL A 235 9.22 -16.67 7.73
C VAL A 235 9.07 -15.68 6.58
N VAL A 236 7.84 -15.19 6.38
CA VAL A 236 7.48 -14.18 5.38
C VAL A 236 6.91 -12.94 6.02
N LEU A 237 7.10 -11.79 5.37
CA LEU A 237 6.52 -10.51 5.79
C LEU A 237 6.49 -9.52 4.62
N ASN A 238 5.77 -8.40 4.80
CA ASN A 238 6.05 -7.18 4.06
C ASN A 238 6.71 -6.14 4.98
N ALA A 239 7.60 -5.34 4.41
CA ALA A 239 8.32 -4.28 5.11
C ALA A 239 7.94 -2.90 4.58
N THR A 240 7.85 -1.94 5.49
CA THR A 240 7.86 -0.51 5.14
C THR A 240 9.31 -0.08 4.89
N PRO A 241 9.56 1.08 4.24
CA PRO A 241 10.91 1.60 4.06
C PRO A 241 11.69 1.76 5.38
N MET A 242 10.99 2.09 6.48
CA MET A 242 11.60 2.17 7.81
C MET A 242 11.90 0.79 8.42
N GLY A 243 11.07 -0.22 8.13
CA GLY A 243 11.22 -1.57 8.66
C GLY A 243 12.22 -2.44 7.89
N GLU A 244 12.40 -2.23 6.59
CA GLU A 244 13.27 -3.05 5.73
C GLU A 244 14.69 -3.25 6.27
N PRO A 245 15.39 -2.20 6.76
CA PRO A 245 16.73 -2.37 7.33
C PRO A 245 16.76 -3.21 8.61
N VAL A 246 15.65 -3.26 9.36
CA VAL A 246 15.54 -4.11 10.56
C VAL A 246 15.57 -5.58 10.15
N TYR A 247 14.73 -5.97 9.19
CA TYR A 247 14.62 -7.36 8.73
C TYR A 247 15.87 -7.83 7.98
N ARG A 248 16.53 -6.96 7.21
CA ARG A 248 17.83 -7.26 6.58
C ARG A 248 18.90 -7.69 7.59
N ARG A 249 18.96 -7.03 8.76
CA ARG A 249 19.92 -7.37 9.83
C ARG A 249 19.66 -8.72 10.46
N VAL A 250 18.40 -9.19 10.45
CA VAL A 250 18.04 -10.53 10.94
C VAL A 250 18.42 -11.61 9.92
N GLY A 251 18.40 -11.29 8.63
CA GLY A 251 18.72 -12.23 7.55
C GLY A 251 17.60 -12.38 6.51
N PHE A 252 16.56 -11.55 6.57
CA PHE A 252 15.54 -11.53 5.53
C PHE A 252 16.11 -11.06 4.20
N GLN A 253 15.69 -11.73 3.13
CA GLN A 253 16.00 -11.41 1.75
C GLN A 253 14.76 -10.86 1.04
N SER A 254 15.00 -9.99 0.06
CA SER A 254 13.93 -9.41 -0.75
C SER A 254 13.32 -10.47 -1.68
N MET A 255 11.99 -10.58 -1.71
CA MET A 255 11.22 -11.27 -2.74
C MET A 255 10.74 -10.33 -3.86
N GLY A 256 10.87 -9.01 -3.65
CA GLY A 256 10.43 -7.99 -4.59
C GLY A 256 9.32 -7.11 -3.99
N TYR A 257 8.89 -6.13 -4.77
CA TYR A 257 7.80 -5.22 -4.41
C TYR A 257 6.51 -5.69 -5.08
N GLY A 258 5.43 -5.71 -4.31
CA GLY A 258 4.08 -5.96 -4.83
C GLY A 258 3.25 -4.68 -4.85
N PRO A 259 2.27 -4.55 -5.74
CA PRO A 259 1.30 -3.46 -5.65
C PRO A 259 0.26 -3.73 -4.57
N SER A 260 -0.27 -2.66 -3.99
CA SER A 260 -1.51 -2.72 -3.24
C SER A 260 -2.39 -1.53 -3.62
N TRP A 261 -3.69 -1.69 -3.40
CA TRP A 261 -4.68 -0.63 -3.61
C TRP A 261 -5.52 -0.48 -2.37
N HIS A 262 -6.13 0.69 -2.21
CA HIS A 262 -7.04 0.97 -1.11
C HIS A 262 -8.42 1.30 -1.66
N LEU A 263 -9.44 0.80 -0.97
CA LEU A 263 -10.83 1.16 -1.17
C LEU A 263 -11.28 1.91 0.07
N ARG A 264 -11.38 3.24 -0.02
CA ARG A 264 -11.80 4.08 1.11
C ARG A 264 -13.27 3.88 1.43
N THR A 265 -13.61 4.01 2.71
CA THR A 265 -15.01 3.95 3.16
C THR A 265 -15.86 5.03 2.49
N GLN A 266 -15.32 6.24 2.28
CA GLN A 266 -16.04 7.32 1.58
C GLN A 266 -16.35 6.95 0.11
N THR A 267 -15.36 6.42 -0.62
CA THR A 267 -15.54 5.95 -2.00
C THR A 267 -16.57 4.83 -2.10
N LEU A 268 -16.55 3.90 -1.15
CA LEU A 268 -17.52 2.80 -1.08
C LEU A 268 -18.95 3.30 -0.81
N ALA A 269 -19.09 4.35 0.00
CA ALA A 269 -20.36 5.00 0.33
C ALA A 269 -20.96 5.80 -0.83
N ALA A 270 -20.10 6.31 -1.72
CA ALA A 270 -20.52 7.08 -2.88
C ALA A 270 -21.28 6.20 -3.90
N PRO A 271 -22.13 6.81 -4.75
CA PRO A 271 -22.77 6.08 -5.84
C PRO A 271 -21.72 5.35 -6.70
N PRO A 272 -21.90 4.04 -6.97
CA PRO A 272 -20.99 3.31 -7.85
C PRO A 272 -21.02 3.89 -9.28
N PRO A 273 -19.90 3.84 -10.01
CA PRO A 273 -19.91 4.07 -11.44
C PRO A 273 -20.87 3.10 -12.15
N THR A 274 -21.52 3.56 -13.22
CA THR A 274 -22.38 2.70 -14.05
C THR A 274 -21.55 1.71 -14.86
N ASN A 275 -22.18 0.67 -15.42
CA ASN A 275 -21.46 -0.29 -16.26
C ASN A 275 -20.78 0.36 -17.48
N ASP A 276 -21.42 1.33 -18.13
CA ASP A 276 -20.81 2.06 -19.26
C ASP A 276 -19.59 2.88 -18.80
N GLN A 277 -19.66 3.50 -17.61
CA GLN A 277 -18.53 4.21 -17.00
C GLN A 277 -17.38 3.25 -16.67
N ILE A 278 -17.66 2.11 -16.03
CA ILE A 278 -16.64 1.09 -15.71
C ILE A 278 -15.96 0.61 -16.99
N LEU A 279 -16.74 0.26 -18.03
CA LEU A 279 -16.20 -0.19 -19.30
C LEU A 279 -15.36 0.90 -19.99
N PHE A 280 -15.78 2.17 -19.93
CA PHE A 280 -14.99 3.29 -20.44
C PHE A 280 -13.65 3.39 -19.71
N LEU A 281 -13.64 3.43 -18.37
CA LEU A 281 -12.44 3.56 -17.56
C LEU A 281 -11.49 2.35 -17.73
N GLU A 282 -12.04 1.14 -17.89
CA GLU A 282 -11.24 -0.04 -18.21
C GLU A 282 -10.56 0.09 -19.58
N ALA A 283 -11.27 0.57 -20.62
CA ALA A 283 -10.65 0.85 -21.92
C ALA A 283 -9.55 1.92 -21.79
N THR A 284 -9.78 2.95 -20.98
CA THR A 284 -8.81 4.01 -20.70
C THR A 284 -7.53 3.43 -20.12
N GLY A 285 -7.65 2.60 -19.08
CA GLY A 285 -6.49 1.94 -18.46
C GLY A 285 -5.85 0.82 -19.30
N ARG A 286 -6.50 0.37 -20.39
CA ARG A 286 -5.95 -0.64 -21.32
C ARG A 286 -5.42 -0.06 -22.64
N GLY A 287 -5.56 1.24 -22.89
CA GLY A 287 -5.11 1.84 -24.16
C GLY A 287 -6.01 1.54 -25.36
N GLU A 288 -7.27 1.13 -25.13
CA GLU A 288 -8.16 0.62 -26.18
C GLU A 288 -8.90 1.77 -26.91
N VAL A 289 -8.19 2.53 -27.75
CA VAL A 289 -8.72 3.73 -28.43
C VAL A 289 -10.04 3.49 -29.17
N MET A 290 -10.17 2.39 -29.90
CA MET A 290 -11.44 2.06 -30.59
C MET A 290 -12.59 1.84 -29.61
N ALA A 291 -12.31 1.23 -28.45
CA ALA A 291 -13.31 1.05 -27.41
C ALA A 291 -13.64 2.39 -26.72
N LEU A 292 -12.67 3.29 -26.59
CA LEU A 292 -12.91 4.66 -26.10
C LEU A 292 -13.84 5.44 -27.04
N ASP A 293 -13.64 5.36 -28.35
CA ASP A 293 -14.53 6.00 -29.33
C ASP A 293 -15.98 5.49 -29.24
N GLU A 294 -16.17 4.19 -29.01
CA GLU A 294 -17.49 3.58 -28.90
C GLU A 294 -18.15 3.85 -27.56
N ARG A 295 -17.40 3.71 -26.46
CA ARG A 295 -17.90 3.84 -25.07
C ARG A 295 -18.02 5.29 -24.65
N GLY A 296 -17.16 6.17 -25.15
CA GLY A 296 -17.20 7.62 -24.92
C GLY A 296 -18.53 8.23 -25.34
N LYS A 297 -19.18 7.69 -26.39
CA LYS A 297 -20.52 8.12 -26.84
C LYS A 297 -21.66 7.75 -25.88
N ARG A 298 -21.40 6.89 -24.90
CA ARG A 298 -22.41 6.38 -23.93
C ARG A 298 -22.25 7.01 -22.54
N VAL A 299 -21.21 7.81 -22.33
CA VAL A 299 -20.97 8.56 -21.10
C VAL A 299 -21.13 10.05 -21.39
N GLU A 300 -21.48 10.84 -20.38
CA GLU A 300 -21.62 12.28 -20.52
C GLU A 300 -20.24 12.93 -20.69
N ASP A 301 -20.10 13.96 -21.53
CA ASP A 301 -18.81 14.62 -21.82
C ASP A 301 -18.06 15.07 -20.56
N ARG A 302 -18.78 15.57 -19.54
CA ARG A 302 -18.17 15.96 -18.26
C ARG A 302 -17.42 14.83 -17.55
N PHE A 303 -17.79 13.57 -17.81
CA PHE A 303 -17.17 12.40 -17.21
C PHE A 303 -15.70 12.22 -17.62
N PHE A 304 -15.27 12.83 -18.73
CA PHE A 304 -13.85 12.84 -19.12
C PHE A 304 -12.99 13.70 -18.18
N HIS A 305 -13.62 14.67 -17.51
CA HIS A 305 -12.95 15.69 -16.68
C HIS A 305 -13.20 15.47 -15.19
N ASP A 306 -14.40 15.03 -14.83
CA ASP A 306 -14.83 14.93 -13.45
C ASP A 306 -14.08 13.79 -12.72
N PRO A 307 -13.59 14.04 -11.49
CA PRO A 307 -12.97 12.98 -10.71
C PRO A 307 -14.01 11.96 -10.26
N LEU A 308 -13.59 10.70 -10.19
CA LEU A 308 -14.32 9.62 -9.53
C LEU A 308 -14.42 9.89 -8.02
N SER A 309 -15.21 9.08 -7.32
CA SER A 309 -15.38 9.18 -5.86
C SER A 309 -14.12 8.88 -5.03
N ASN A 310 -13.03 8.44 -5.67
CA ASN A 310 -11.70 8.32 -5.07
C ASN A 310 -10.75 9.47 -5.50
N GLY A 311 -11.24 10.48 -6.22
CA GLY A 311 -10.47 11.62 -6.68
C GLY A 311 -9.72 11.43 -8.00
N LEU A 312 -9.66 10.22 -8.56
CA LEU A 312 -8.98 9.96 -9.84
C LEU A 312 -9.85 10.39 -11.01
N THR A 313 -9.27 11.07 -11.99
CA THR A 313 -9.89 11.33 -13.30
C THR A 313 -9.58 10.19 -14.28
N PRO A 314 -10.29 10.10 -15.43
CA PRO A 314 -9.88 9.20 -16.51
C PRO A 314 -8.44 9.42 -16.99
N LEU A 315 -7.95 10.66 -16.97
CA LEU A 315 -6.55 10.97 -17.29
C LEU A 315 -5.60 10.34 -16.28
N ASP A 316 -5.90 10.44 -14.99
CA ASP A 316 -5.09 9.81 -13.94
C ASP A 316 -5.04 8.27 -14.13
N ILE A 317 -6.15 7.64 -14.51
CA ILE A 317 -6.17 6.20 -14.82
C ILE A 317 -5.27 5.87 -16.00
N ALA A 318 -5.35 6.64 -17.09
CA ALA A 318 -4.49 6.44 -18.26
C ALA A 318 -2.99 6.56 -17.88
N VAL A 319 -2.64 7.55 -17.08
CA VAL A 319 -1.26 7.80 -16.60
C VAL A 319 -0.80 6.69 -15.64
N HIS A 320 -1.62 6.32 -14.67
CA HIS A 320 -1.31 5.23 -13.74
C HIS A 320 -1.10 3.88 -14.44
N CYS A 321 -1.86 3.63 -15.50
CA CYS A 321 -1.72 2.43 -16.32
C CYS A 321 -0.71 2.57 -17.46
N GLN A 322 0.00 3.70 -17.57
CA GLN A 322 1.03 3.96 -18.58
C GLN A 322 0.52 3.79 -20.03
N GLN A 323 -0.65 4.35 -20.32
CA GLN A 323 -1.34 4.23 -21.62
C GLN A 323 -1.28 5.53 -22.44
N PRO A 324 -0.22 5.76 -23.25
CA PRO A 324 -0.06 7.00 -24.00
C PRO A 324 -1.19 7.25 -25.00
N ALA A 325 -1.70 6.20 -25.65
CA ALA A 325 -2.80 6.31 -26.61
C ALA A 325 -4.10 6.81 -25.97
N SER A 326 -4.38 6.40 -24.72
CA SER A 326 -5.53 6.90 -23.97
C SER A 326 -5.34 8.34 -23.52
N VAL A 327 -4.11 8.73 -23.14
CA VAL A 327 -3.79 10.11 -22.79
C VAL A 327 -4.02 11.01 -24.01
N ASP A 328 -3.48 10.65 -25.18
CA ASP A 328 -3.69 11.41 -26.42
C ASP A 328 -5.17 11.51 -26.79
N TRP A 329 -5.92 10.41 -26.64
CA TRP A 329 -7.37 10.41 -26.89
C TRP A 329 -8.12 11.36 -25.95
N LEU A 330 -7.83 11.33 -24.64
CA LEU A 330 -8.48 12.23 -23.68
C LEU A 330 -8.14 13.70 -23.97
N VAL A 331 -6.88 13.98 -24.30
CA VAL A 331 -6.43 15.34 -24.67
C VAL A 331 -7.10 15.81 -25.96
N SER A 332 -7.27 14.94 -26.97
CA SER A 332 -8.00 15.30 -28.20
C SER A 332 -9.49 15.57 -27.95
N HIS A 333 -10.04 15.06 -26.84
CA HIS A 333 -11.40 15.32 -26.37
C HIS A 333 -11.47 16.47 -25.34
N GLY A 334 -10.43 17.30 -25.26
CA GLY A 334 -10.44 18.54 -24.48
C GLY A 334 -10.04 18.39 -23.02
N VAL A 335 -9.61 17.21 -22.57
CA VAL A 335 -9.07 17.03 -21.22
C VAL A 335 -7.70 17.73 -21.14
N PRO A 336 -7.49 18.68 -20.21
CA PRO A 336 -6.22 19.40 -20.12
C PRO A 336 -5.10 18.46 -19.62
N LEU A 337 -3.96 18.49 -20.30
CA LEU A 337 -2.76 17.76 -19.89
C LEU A 337 -1.92 18.62 -18.93
N ASP A 338 -1.80 18.18 -17.68
CA ASP A 338 -0.95 18.84 -16.69
C ASP A 338 0.52 18.38 -16.74
N LEU A 339 1.40 19.13 -16.06
CA LEU A 339 2.85 18.87 -16.03
C LEU A 339 3.22 17.53 -15.39
N LEU A 340 2.51 17.12 -14.34
CA LEU A 340 2.80 15.85 -13.65
C LEU A 340 2.36 14.67 -14.50
N SER A 341 1.20 14.74 -15.14
CA SER A 341 0.74 13.71 -16.08
C SER A 341 1.71 13.54 -17.24
N ALA A 342 2.19 14.64 -17.85
CA ALA A 342 3.20 14.57 -18.90
C ALA A 342 4.56 14.04 -18.39
N TRP A 343 4.95 14.37 -17.16
CA TRP A 343 6.17 13.87 -16.52
C TRP A 343 6.10 12.37 -16.25
N ASP A 344 4.97 11.90 -15.69
CA ASP A 344 4.74 10.50 -15.32
C ASP A 344 4.60 9.59 -16.55
N MET A 345 4.28 10.16 -17.73
CA MET A 345 4.33 9.48 -19.03
C MET A 345 5.73 9.52 -19.68
N GLY A 346 6.72 10.16 -19.07
CA GLY A 346 8.08 10.32 -19.59
C GLY A 346 8.20 11.31 -20.75
N TRP A 347 7.20 12.15 -20.99
CA TRP A 347 7.13 13.05 -22.14
C TRP A 347 7.90 14.35 -21.93
N LYS A 348 9.23 14.25 -21.78
CA LYS A 348 10.12 15.39 -21.46
C LYS A 348 9.95 16.60 -22.38
N GLN A 349 9.76 16.37 -23.68
CA GLN A 349 9.53 17.45 -24.65
C GLN A 349 8.19 18.17 -24.40
N GLN A 350 7.15 17.42 -24.04
CA GLN A 350 5.84 17.98 -23.74
C GLN A 350 5.87 18.77 -22.43
N VAL A 351 6.56 18.27 -21.41
CA VAL A 351 6.80 19.01 -20.15
C VAL A 351 7.51 20.35 -20.43
N HIS A 352 8.54 20.33 -21.29
CA HIS A 352 9.24 21.56 -21.67
C HIS A 352 8.33 22.56 -22.39
N ARG A 353 7.50 22.07 -23.33
CA ARG A 353 6.52 22.90 -24.06
C ARG A 353 5.48 23.50 -23.12
N LEU A 354 4.84 22.67 -22.29
CA LEU A 354 3.83 23.10 -21.32
C LEU A 354 4.37 24.16 -20.38
N ARG A 355 5.62 24.03 -19.91
CA ARG A 355 6.24 25.03 -19.02
C ARG A 355 6.48 26.39 -19.71
N ILE A 356 6.66 26.42 -21.02
CA ILE A 356 6.88 27.67 -21.79
C ILE A 356 5.54 28.30 -22.17
N GLU A 357 4.61 27.50 -22.70
CA GLU A 357 3.33 27.97 -23.21
C GLU A 357 2.32 28.25 -22.08
N HIS A 358 2.43 27.51 -20.97
CA HIS A 358 1.54 27.54 -19.82
C HIS A 358 2.33 27.52 -18.49
N PRO A 359 3.16 28.55 -18.21
CA PRO A 359 4.00 28.58 -17.02
C PRO A 359 3.20 28.50 -15.71
N GLU A 360 1.93 28.91 -15.70
CA GLU A 360 1.01 28.82 -14.56
C GLU A 360 0.78 27.38 -14.06
N LEU A 361 1.00 26.36 -14.91
CA LEU A 361 0.76 24.96 -14.55
C LEU A 361 1.66 24.46 -13.42
N VAL A 362 2.80 25.13 -13.16
CA VAL A 362 3.69 24.81 -12.04
C VAL A 362 3.05 25.04 -10.66
N ASN A 363 1.95 25.81 -10.62
CA ASN A 363 1.23 26.18 -9.40
C ASN A 363 -0.11 25.45 -9.25
N VAL A 364 -0.52 24.60 -10.22
CA VAL A 364 -1.82 23.91 -10.18
C VAL A 364 -1.88 22.97 -8.98
N GLN A 365 -2.88 23.16 -8.12
CA GLN A 365 -3.17 22.28 -7.00
C GLN A 365 -4.14 21.18 -7.44
N ARG A 366 -3.77 19.91 -7.25
CA ARG A 366 -4.60 18.75 -7.64
C ARG A 366 -4.86 17.79 -6.50
N GLY A 367 -5.93 16.99 -6.67
CA GLY A 367 -6.36 15.96 -5.72
C GLY A 367 -6.89 16.55 -4.41
N GLU A 368 -7.39 15.70 -3.52
CA GLU A 368 -8.05 16.14 -2.28
C GLU A 368 -7.15 16.96 -1.35
N ARG A 369 -5.84 16.70 -1.39
CA ARG A 369 -4.80 17.38 -0.61
C ARG A 369 -4.35 18.71 -1.23
N GLN A 370 -4.89 19.07 -2.40
CA GLN A 370 -4.57 20.30 -3.13
C GLN A 370 -3.05 20.49 -3.32
N LEU A 371 -2.36 19.43 -3.80
CA LEU A 371 -0.90 19.43 -3.93
C LEU A 371 -0.46 20.07 -5.23
N THR A 372 0.54 20.96 -5.14
CA THR A 372 1.24 21.48 -6.33
C THR A 372 2.23 20.44 -6.89
N PRO A 373 2.66 20.55 -8.16
CA PRO A 373 3.73 19.72 -8.70
C PRO A 373 4.99 19.66 -7.84
N LEU A 374 5.34 20.75 -7.16
CA LEU A 374 6.52 20.79 -6.29
C LEU A 374 6.31 19.99 -4.99
N HIS A 375 5.10 19.95 -4.43
CA HIS A 375 4.79 19.07 -3.30
C HIS A 375 4.99 17.59 -3.69
N ILE A 376 4.49 17.20 -4.87
CA ILE A 376 4.62 15.84 -5.39
C ILE A 376 6.09 15.47 -5.65
N ALA A 377 6.89 16.37 -6.20
CA ALA A 377 8.33 16.17 -6.37
C ALA A 377 9.03 15.90 -5.02
N VAL A 378 8.67 16.66 -3.98
CA VAL A 378 9.21 16.51 -2.62
C VAL A 378 8.80 15.18 -1.99
N GLU A 379 7.53 14.80 -2.09
CA GLU A 379 6.99 13.54 -1.57
C GLU A 379 7.76 12.35 -2.15
N ARG A 380 7.91 12.34 -3.47
CA ARG A 380 8.62 11.30 -4.23
C ARG A 380 10.14 11.36 -4.05
N GLY A 381 10.68 12.46 -3.53
CA GLY A 381 12.12 12.74 -3.55
C GLY A 381 12.67 12.88 -4.99
N ASP A 382 11.81 13.26 -5.94
CA ASP A 382 12.14 13.41 -7.35
C ASP A 382 12.86 14.75 -7.57
N LEU A 383 14.17 14.70 -7.40
CA LEU A 383 15.06 15.85 -7.57
C LEU A 383 15.00 16.43 -8.98
N GLU A 384 14.83 15.59 -10.01
CA GLU A 384 14.84 16.03 -11.40
C GLU A 384 13.55 16.77 -11.75
N LEU A 385 12.40 16.29 -11.26
CA LEU A 385 11.15 17.02 -11.36
C LEU A 385 11.24 18.37 -10.64
N ALA A 386 11.80 18.40 -9.42
CA ALA A 386 11.98 19.64 -8.67
C ALA A 386 12.85 20.66 -9.45
N LYS A 387 13.98 20.21 -10.04
CA LYS A 387 14.82 21.05 -10.90
C LYS A 387 14.05 21.60 -12.09
N VAL A 388 13.25 20.77 -12.77
CA VAL A 388 12.47 21.17 -13.96
C VAL A 388 11.41 22.20 -13.60
N LEU A 389 10.73 22.03 -12.47
CA LEU A 389 9.70 22.95 -11.98
C LEU A 389 10.29 24.29 -11.54
N LEU A 390 11.46 24.31 -10.91
CA LEU A 390 12.14 25.51 -10.41
C LEU A 390 12.99 26.24 -11.48
N THR A 391 12.58 26.15 -12.75
CA THR A 391 13.22 26.89 -13.87
C THR A 391 12.39 28.08 -14.35
N VAL A 392 11.15 28.19 -13.89
CA VAL A 392 10.24 29.32 -14.17
C VAL A 392 9.75 29.91 -12.85
N PRO A 393 9.15 31.11 -12.84
CA PRO A 393 8.53 31.65 -11.63
C PRO A 393 7.38 30.76 -11.12
N ASN A 394 7.45 30.39 -9.84
CA ASN A 394 6.48 29.55 -9.13
C ASN A 394 6.07 30.24 -7.82
N ASP A 395 4.83 30.04 -7.39
CA ASP A 395 4.36 30.44 -6.07
C ASP A 395 4.80 29.38 -5.04
N LEU A 396 5.88 29.70 -4.31
CA LEU A 396 6.47 28.83 -3.31
C LEU A 396 5.77 28.88 -1.94
N ASP A 397 4.73 29.72 -1.80
CA ASP A 397 4.00 29.91 -0.56
C ASP A 397 2.61 29.24 -0.58
N LEU A 398 2.24 28.59 -1.70
CA LEU A 398 1.08 27.71 -1.78
C LEU A 398 1.20 26.54 -0.79
N LYS A 399 0.09 26.26 -0.10
CA LYS A 399 -0.01 25.24 0.93
C LYS A 399 -0.97 24.13 0.51
N ASP A 400 -0.65 22.91 0.94
CA ASP A 400 -1.59 21.79 0.86
C ASP A 400 -2.74 21.94 1.87
N SER A 401 -3.87 21.28 1.60
CA SER A 401 -5.08 21.38 2.43
C SER A 401 -5.09 20.46 3.66
N GLU A 402 -4.15 19.51 3.76
CA GLU A 402 -4.13 18.52 4.85
C GLU A 402 -3.25 18.98 6.02
N PHE A 403 -2.05 19.47 5.71
CA PHE A 403 -1.03 19.88 6.67
C PHE A 403 -0.80 21.39 6.71
N GLU A 404 -1.48 22.16 5.85
CA GLU A 404 -1.30 23.61 5.73
C GLU A 404 0.18 23.99 5.51
N ALA A 405 0.92 23.12 4.82
CA ALA A 405 2.36 23.20 4.65
C ALA A 405 2.72 23.49 3.19
N THR A 406 3.81 24.22 2.99
CA THR A 406 4.39 24.45 1.66
C THR A 406 5.29 23.29 1.25
N ALA A 407 5.68 23.24 -0.02
CA ALA A 407 6.62 22.24 -0.51
C ALA A 407 7.97 22.27 0.23
N LEU A 408 8.41 23.45 0.70
CA LEU A 408 9.60 23.57 1.55
C LEU A 408 9.38 22.90 2.92
N GLY A 409 8.21 23.09 3.54
CA GLY A 409 7.86 22.45 4.80
C GLY A 409 7.86 20.92 4.69
N TRP A 410 7.32 20.38 3.59
CA TRP A 410 7.40 18.96 3.28
C TRP A 410 8.86 18.51 3.10
N ALA A 411 9.68 19.30 2.41
CA ALA A 411 11.07 18.93 2.14
C ALA A 411 11.89 18.87 3.43
N GLN A 412 11.62 19.76 4.38
CA GLN A 412 12.20 19.73 5.72
C GLN A 412 11.72 18.51 6.53
N HIS A 413 10.41 18.22 6.51
CA HIS A 413 9.84 17.07 7.20
C HIS A 413 10.43 15.75 6.71
N PHE A 414 10.50 15.56 5.39
CA PHE A 414 11.10 14.37 4.76
C PHE A 414 12.63 14.43 4.64
N GLN A 415 13.27 15.47 5.17
CA GLN A 415 14.73 15.65 5.18
C GLN A 415 15.37 15.56 3.76
N ARG A 416 14.72 16.17 2.76
CA ARG A 416 15.17 16.21 1.36
C ARG A 416 16.18 17.32 1.12
N ALA A 417 17.39 17.16 1.67
CA ALA A 417 18.43 18.21 1.71
C ALA A 417 18.67 18.93 0.36
N GLU A 418 18.80 18.19 -0.74
CA GLU A 418 19.05 18.79 -2.06
C GLU A 418 17.87 19.61 -2.58
N ILE A 419 16.63 19.15 -2.35
CA ILE A 419 15.43 19.88 -2.77
C ILE A 419 15.24 21.15 -1.92
N ILE A 420 15.55 21.10 -0.61
CA ILE A 420 15.54 22.28 0.27
C ILE A 420 16.44 23.38 -0.31
N ILE A 421 17.69 23.03 -0.64
CA ILE A 421 18.66 23.96 -1.22
C ILE A 421 18.15 24.55 -2.53
N LEU A 422 17.58 23.74 -3.41
CA LEU A 422 17.02 24.20 -4.69
C LEU A 422 15.89 25.22 -4.50
N ILE A 423 14.94 24.95 -3.60
CA ILE A 423 13.81 25.84 -3.34
C ILE A 423 14.30 27.18 -2.78
N GLU A 424 15.23 27.16 -1.81
CA GLU A 424 15.78 28.38 -1.21
C GLU A 424 16.56 29.22 -2.21
N GLN A 425 17.41 28.60 -3.04
CA GLN A 425 18.15 29.30 -4.09
C GLN A 425 17.21 29.94 -5.11
N HIS A 426 16.18 29.19 -5.54
CA HIS A 426 15.20 29.69 -6.49
C HIS A 426 14.42 30.88 -5.93
N ARG A 427 13.96 30.81 -4.67
CA ARG A 427 13.31 31.93 -3.96
C ARG A 427 14.17 33.20 -3.94
N MET A 428 15.48 33.05 -3.70
CA MET A 428 16.41 34.19 -3.71
C MET A 428 16.63 34.77 -5.11
N SER A 429 16.58 33.94 -6.16
CA SER A 429 16.68 34.42 -7.55
C SER A 429 15.41 35.15 -8.02
N GLN A 430 14.21 34.65 -7.69
CA GLN A 430 12.95 35.30 -8.04
C GLN A 430 12.84 36.70 -7.41
N ARG A 431 13.16 36.85 -6.12
CA ARG A 431 13.14 38.16 -5.44
C ARG A 431 14.08 39.21 -6.07
N LYS A 432 15.15 38.79 -6.74
CA LYS A 432 16.06 39.70 -7.45
C LYS A 432 15.53 40.13 -8.82
N LEU A 433 14.56 39.40 -9.39
CA LEU A 433 13.88 39.77 -10.63
C LEU A 433 12.72 40.73 -10.36
N ASP A 434 12.14 40.68 -9.16
CA ASP A 434 11.03 41.54 -8.72
C ASP A 434 11.50 42.91 -8.16
N HIS A 435 12.81 43.11 -7.96
CA HIS A 435 13.46 44.35 -7.52
C HIS A 435 14.25 44.96 -8.67
#